data_AF-A0AAW4FA39-F1
#
_entry.id   AF-A0AAW4FA39-F1
#
_cell.length_a   1.000
_cell.length_b   1.000
_cell.length_c   1.000
_cell.angle_alpha   90.00
_cell.angle_beta   90.00
_cell.angle_gamma   90.00
#
_symmetry.space_group_name_H-M   'P 1'
#
loop_
_entity.id
_entity.type
_entity.pdbx_description
1 polymer ?
#
loop_
_entity_poly.entity_id
_entity_poly.type
_entity_poly.pdbx_seq_one_letter_code
_entity_poly.pdbx_strand_id
1 'polypeptide(L)' 'DGLFWFGSQRIAADVLRLRKAGMPVVTTTVEVHDNLTGTTRKVPAYHL' A
#
# COMPACT_ATOMS: atom_id res chain seq x y z
N ASP A 1 2.54 -2.86 13.55
CA ASP A 1 3.94 -2.39 13.64
C ASP A 1 4.96 -3.34 13.01
N GLY A 2 5.76 -2.93 12.04
CA GLY A 2 6.81 -3.79 11.45
C GLY A 2 6.34 -4.72 10.32
N LEU A 3 5.47 -5.71 10.60
CA LEU A 3 4.93 -6.60 9.56
C LEU A 3 4.13 -5.83 8.49
N PHE A 4 3.37 -4.83 8.93
CA PHE A 4 2.66 -3.89 8.06
C PHE A 4 3.62 -3.10 7.16
N TRP A 5 4.76 -2.66 7.68
CA TRP A 5 5.75 -1.86 6.95
C TRP A 5 6.51 -2.71 5.92
N PHE A 6 6.99 -3.89 6.31
CA PHE A 6 7.64 -4.84 5.39
C PHE A 6 6.66 -5.32 4.31
N GLY A 7 5.39 -5.57 4.67
CA GLY A 7 4.32 -5.89 3.72
C GLY A 7 4.08 -4.75 2.73
N SER A 8 3.96 -3.52 3.22
CA SER A 8 3.74 -2.33 2.38
C SER A 8 4.89 -2.06 1.41
N GLN A 9 6.15 -2.23 1.86
CA GLN A 9 7.32 -2.09 0.99
C GLN A 9 7.35 -3.15 -0.12
N ARG A 10 6.97 -4.40 0.19
CA ARG A 10 6.89 -5.47 -0.81
C ARG A 10 5.82 -5.17 -1.86
N ILE A 11 4.63 -4.75 -1.43
CA ILE A 11 3.54 -4.37 -2.33
C ILE A 11 3.99 -3.22 -3.24
N ALA A 12 4.66 -2.20 -2.70
CA ALA A 12 5.19 -1.09 -3.50
C ALA A 12 6.20 -1.56 -4.57
N ALA A 13 7.07 -2.51 -4.23
CA ALA A 13 8.01 -3.09 -5.19
C ALA A 13 7.31 -3.88 -6.31
N ASP A 14 6.25 -4.62 -5.98
CA ASP A 14 5.48 -5.36 -6.98
C ASP A 14 4.67 -4.42 -7.87
N VAL A 15 4.03 -3.38 -7.32
CA VAL A 15 3.35 -2.34 -8.09
C VAL A 15 4.31 -1.68 -9.08
N LEU A 16 5.56 -1.42 -8.68
CA LEU A 16 6.57 -0.89 -9.59
C LEU A 16 6.89 -1.88 -10.73
N ARG A 17 6.99 -3.18 -10.45
CA ARG A 17 7.19 -4.21 -11.48
C ARG A 17 6.02 -4.29 -12.45
N LEU A 18 4.78 -4.25 -11.96
CA LEU A 18 3.57 -4.29 -12.80
C LEU A 18 3.47 -3.06 -13.71
N ARG A 19 3.77 -1.87 -13.20
CA ARG A 19 3.84 -0.64 -14.01
C ARG A 19 4.89 -0.73 -15.11
N LYS A 20 6.07 -1.28 -14.81
CA LYS A 20 7.12 -1.52 -15.81
C LYS A 20 6.69 -2.55 -16.87
N ALA A 21 5.83 -3.49 -16.51
CA ALA A 21 5.23 -4.44 -17.43
C ALA A 21 4.04 -3.85 -18.23
N GLY A 22 3.71 -2.58 -18.05
CA GLY A 22 2.65 -1.89 -18.80
C GLY A 22 1.26 -1.95 -18.15
N MET A 23 1.13 -2.46 -16.93
CA MET A 23 -0.16 -2.47 -16.24
C MET A 23 -0.49 -1.08 -15.66
N PRO A 24 -1.73 -0.58 -15.84
CA PRO A 24 -2.13 0.76 -15.41
C PRO A 24 -2.45 0.83 -13.92
N VAL A 25 -1.58 0.31 -13.05
CA VAL A 25 -1.83 0.30 -11.61
C VAL A 25 -1.86 1.72 -11.06
N VAL A 26 -3.01 2.15 -10.55
CA VAL A 26 -3.25 3.45 -9.93
C VAL A 26 -2.94 3.37 -8.43
N THR A 27 -2.38 4.45 -7.88
CA THR A 27 -2.20 4.60 -6.43
C THR A 27 -3.18 5.66 -5.92
N THR A 28 -3.96 5.29 -4.91
CA THR A 28 -4.81 6.21 -4.16
C THR A 28 -4.40 6.23 -2.68
N THR A 29 -4.90 7.19 -1.92
CA THR A 29 -4.69 7.26 -0.48
C THR A 29 -6.00 6.98 0.23
N VAL A 30 -6.01 6.02 1.16
CA VAL A 30 -7.18 5.65 1.95
C VAL A 30 -6.89 5.81 3.44
N GLU A 31 -7.91 6.18 4.22
CA GLU A 31 -7.81 6.18 5.68
C GLU A 31 -8.11 4.78 6.22
N VAL A 32 -7.21 4.29 7.05
CA VAL A 32 -7.32 2.99 7.72
C VAL A 32 -7.21 3.22 9.21
N HIS A 33 -8.11 2.60 9.95
CA HIS A 33 -8.07 2.56 11.41
C HIS A 33 -7.29 1.34 11.87
N ASP A 34 -6.21 1.57 12.62
CA ASP A 34 -5.42 0.54 13.27
C ASP A 34 -5.95 0.33 14.69
N ASN A 35 -6.51 -0.85 14.95
CA ASN A 35 -7.07 -1.21 16.24
C ASN A 35 -6.01 -1.64 17.28
N LEU A 36 -4.78 -1.92 16.87
CA LEU A 36 -3.66 -2.21 17.78
C LEU A 36 -3.15 -0.93 18.42
N THR A 37 -3.04 0.14 17.63
CA THR A 37 -2.55 1.45 18.10
C THR A 37 -3.68 2.44 18.40
N GLY A 38 -4.93 2.13 18.02
CA GLY A 38 -6.07 3.03 18.12
C GLY A 38 -5.98 4.26 17.21
N THR A 39 -5.09 4.24 16.20
CA THR A 39 -4.82 5.41 15.35
C THR A 39 -5.44 5.27 13.97
N THR A 40 -5.92 6.39 13.43
CA THR A 40 -6.32 6.48 12.02
C THR A 40 -5.16 7.03 11.21
N ARG A 41 -4.80 6.35 10.12
CA ARG A 41 -3.66 6.70 9.29
C ARG A 41 -4.03 6.62 7.82
N LYS A 42 -3.44 7.52 7.03
CA LYS A 42 -3.51 7.48 5.56
C LYS A 42 -2.46 6.52 5.02
N VAL A 43 -2.90 5.57 4.19
CA VAL A 43 -2.02 4.55 3.59
C VAL A 43 -2.27 4.50 2.07
N PRO A 44 -1.24 4.16 1.27
CA PRO A 44 -1.42 3.95 -0.15
C PRO A 44 -2.23 2.67 -0.40
N ALA A 45 -3.21 2.76 -1.30
CA ALA A 45 -3.93 1.63 -1.85
C ALA A 45 -3.72 1.58 -3.37
N TYR A 46 -3.77 0.37 -3.93
CA TYR A 46 -3.47 0.13 -5.34
C TYR A 46 -4.65 -0.59 -6.01
N HIS A 47 -5.01 -0.13 -7.20
CA HIS A 47 -6.05 -0.75 -8.03
C HIS A 47 -5.69 -0.66 -9.51
N LEU A 48 -6.37 -1.45 -10.34
CA LEU A 48 -6.29 -1.36 -11.80
C LEU A 48 -7.21 -0.27 -12.36
#